data_AF-T1KBR0-F1
#
_entry.id   AF-T1KBR0-F1
#
_cell.length_a   1.000
_cell.length_b   1.000
_cell.length_c   1.000
_cell.angle_alpha   90.00
_cell.angle_beta   90.00
_cell.angle_gamma   90.00
#
_symmetry.space_group_name_H-M   'P 1'
#
loop_
_entity.id
_entity.type
_entity.pdbx_description
1 polymer ?
#
loop_
_entity_poly.entity_id
_entity_poly.type
_entity_poly.pdbx_seq_one_letter_code
_entity_poly.pdbx_strand_id
1 'polypeptide(L)'
;MQDLLIYPYDTCCKGLHRIWIHYAMVHPISSPCWEARMALKYFENNNTVADSIDRISLDEIGHLLSLEDMFEEWPGKTGEVFEEMIESLAAAGFEDNKTLFGVPYDWRKSVGKFITHFNSNGTKVNLDCHSHGSNYYINTVITLGAPCGGSVKSLKAFLSGDNFDLSFFNDDQMFNIQSTFTSLVHLFPSPKIWSPHDKIVDLELDGFKKDYVTDQSELLLQRIGRNTRILQGRQNLTNNSDGLINNTVGIQKHFFYGVAVYTTTKLNYNCQLPK
;
A
#
# COMPACT_ATOMS: atom_id res chain seq x y z
N MET A 1 -35.43 1.61 13.67
CA MET A 1 -34.99 2.96 13.29
C MET A 1 -33.74 3.23 14.09
N GLN A 2 -32.58 3.00 13.48
CA GLN A 2 -31.30 3.43 14.00
C GLN A 2 -31.02 4.71 13.23
N ASP A 3 -31.01 5.83 13.94
CA ASP A 3 -30.79 7.14 13.32
C ASP A 3 -29.44 7.13 12.61
N LEU A 4 -29.46 7.30 11.28
CA LEU A 4 -28.29 7.66 10.51
C LEU A 4 -27.88 9.06 10.96
N LEU A 5 -26.94 9.15 11.90
CA LEU A 5 -26.23 10.38 12.20
C LEU A 5 -25.36 10.72 10.98
N ILE A 6 -25.93 11.52 10.07
CA ILE A 6 -25.18 12.15 8.99
C ILE A 6 -24.35 13.26 9.65
N TYR A 7 -23.08 12.97 9.92
CA TYR A 7 -22.13 14.00 10.35
C TYR A 7 -21.85 14.92 9.15
N PRO A 8 -22.18 16.22 9.22
CA PRO A 8 -21.88 17.14 8.14
C PRO A 8 -20.36 17.22 7.95
N TYR A 9 -19.90 17.16 6.69
CA TYR A 9 -18.48 17.25 6.34
C TYR A 9 -17.77 18.49 6.93
N ASP A 10 -18.54 19.52 7.28
CA ASP A 10 -18.08 20.76 7.93
C ASP A 10 -17.51 20.58 9.35
N THR A 11 -17.69 19.43 10.00
CA THR A 11 -17.06 19.12 11.31
C THR A 11 -15.66 18.54 11.21
N CYS A 12 -15.15 18.26 10.01
CA CYS A 12 -13.80 17.74 9.87
C CYS A 12 -12.78 18.86 10.16
N CYS A 13 -11.81 18.61 11.05
CA CYS A 13 -10.78 19.60 11.42
C CYS A 13 -10.13 20.21 10.18
N LYS A 14 -10.07 21.54 10.11
CA LYS A 14 -9.43 22.28 9.01
C LYS A 14 -7.95 22.50 9.33
N GLY A 15 -7.10 22.55 8.31
CA GLY A 15 -5.65 22.77 8.45
C GLY A 15 -4.81 21.56 8.06
N LEU A 16 -3.49 21.73 8.10
CA LEU A 16 -2.53 20.67 7.85
C LEU A 16 -2.37 19.84 9.12
N HIS A 17 -2.62 18.53 9.03
CA HIS A 17 -2.52 17.60 10.14
C HIS A 17 -1.96 16.26 9.63
N ARG A 18 -1.26 15.50 10.49
CA ARG A 18 -0.90 14.12 10.21
C ARG A 18 -2.18 13.29 10.11
N ILE A 19 -2.26 12.40 9.12
CA ILE A 19 -3.46 11.55 8.89
C ILE A 19 -3.16 10.06 9.02
N TRP A 20 -1.88 9.70 9.16
CA TRP A 20 -1.41 8.33 9.27
C TRP A 20 -0.09 8.27 10.07
N ILE A 21 0.03 7.49 11.14
CA ILE A 21 -1.05 6.88 11.93
C ILE A 21 -1.58 7.97 12.90
N HIS A 22 -2.90 8.07 13.04
CA HIS A 22 -3.52 9.20 13.75
C HIS A 22 -4.70 8.72 14.60
N TYR A 23 -4.92 9.31 15.79
CA TYR A 23 -5.98 8.88 16.73
C TYR A 23 -7.40 8.95 16.14
N ALA A 24 -7.64 9.83 15.16
CA ALA A 24 -8.92 9.91 14.46
C ALA A 24 -9.37 8.59 13.81
N MET A 25 -8.43 7.66 13.56
CA MET A 25 -8.69 6.31 13.07
C MET A 25 -9.55 5.48 14.02
N VAL A 26 -9.46 5.70 15.33
CA VAL A 26 -10.14 4.84 16.33
C VAL A 26 -11.22 5.60 17.08
N HIS A 27 -11.33 6.91 16.85
CA HIS A 27 -12.28 7.76 17.54
C HIS A 27 -13.60 7.85 16.76
N PRO A 28 -14.74 7.38 17.32
CA PRO A 28 -15.99 7.20 16.57
C PRO A 28 -16.53 8.44 15.85
N ILE A 29 -16.30 9.64 16.41
CA ILE A 29 -16.81 10.89 15.84
C ILE A 29 -15.96 11.33 14.64
N SER A 30 -14.65 11.07 14.66
CA SER A 30 -13.72 11.55 13.63
C SER A 30 -13.37 10.50 12.58
N SER A 31 -13.67 9.22 12.85
CA SER A 31 -13.45 8.12 11.90
C SER A 31 -14.08 8.36 10.53
N PRO A 32 -15.36 8.78 10.41
CA PRO A 32 -15.95 9.01 9.10
C PRO A 32 -15.24 10.10 8.29
N CYS A 33 -14.80 11.18 8.94
CA CYS A 33 -13.99 12.24 8.31
C CYS A 33 -12.63 11.71 7.85
N TRP A 34 -11.98 10.88 8.67
CA TRP A 34 -10.70 10.29 8.35
C TRP A 34 -10.81 9.31 7.17
N GLU A 35 -11.81 8.43 7.17
CA GLU A 35 -12.09 7.50 6.07
C GLU A 35 -12.30 8.26 4.75
N ALA A 36 -13.13 9.30 4.78
CA ALA A 36 -13.45 10.11 3.61
C ALA A 36 -12.21 10.82 3.01
N ARG A 37 -11.21 11.17 3.84
CA ARG A 37 -9.93 11.77 3.41
C ARG A 37 -8.93 10.76 2.91
N MET A 38 -8.82 9.62 3.60
CA MET A 38 -7.90 8.54 3.24
C MET A 38 -8.28 7.86 1.93
N ALA A 39 -9.59 7.76 1.65
CA ALA A 39 -10.11 7.20 0.42
C ALA A 39 -9.56 7.90 -0.84
N LEU A 40 -9.44 7.13 -1.91
CA LEU A 40 -9.12 7.63 -3.25
C LEU A 40 -10.36 7.66 -4.13
N LYS A 41 -10.38 8.60 -5.07
CA LYS A 41 -11.35 8.65 -6.17
C LYS A 41 -10.70 8.19 -7.46
N TYR A 42 -11.39 7.31 -8.17
CA TYR A 42 -10.99 6.83 -9.47
C TYR A 42 -11.77 7.54 -10.58
N PHE A 43 -11.05 8.14 -11.53
CA PHE A 43 -11.64 8.83 -12.67
C PHE A 43 -11.57 7.93 -13.90
N GLU A 44 -12.73 7.43 -14.32
CA GLU A 44 -12.84 6.44 -15.40
C GLU A 44 -12.42 6.99 -16.76
N ASN A 45 -12.62 8.28 -17.00
CA ASN A 45 -12.37 8.93 -18.28
C ASN A 45 -10.89 8.95 -18.68
N ASN A 46 -9.96 8.98 -17.72
CA ASN A 46 -8.52 9.07 -17.97
C ASN A 46 -7.70 8.04 -17.17
N ASN A 47 -8.35 7.08 -16.51
CA ASN A 47 -7.72 6.09 -15.65
C ASN A 47 -6.80 6.69 -14.57
N THR A 48 -7.15 7.87 -14.04
CA THR A 48 -6.38 8.54 -12.99
C THR A 48 -6.99 8.32 -11.61
N VAL A 49 -6.14 8.46 -10.61
CA VAL A 49 -6.47 8.34 -9.20
C VAL A 49 -6.16 9.67 -8.54
N ALA A 50 -7.09 10.19 -7.75
CA ALA A 50 -6.86 11.38 -6.93
C ALA A 50 -7.30 11.14 -5.49
N ASP A 51 -6.89 12.04 -4.62
CA ASP A 51 -7.41 12.08 -3.26
C ASP A 51 -8.91 12.38 -3.29
N SER A 52 -9.66 11.77 -2.37
CA SER A 52 -11.12 11.86 -2.39
C SER A 52 -11.62 13.27 -2.12
N ILE A 53 -11.11 13.96 -1.10
CA ILE A 53 -11.62 15.28 -0.71
C ILE A 53 -10.50 16.30 -0.56
N ASP A 54 -9.62 16.12 0.42
CA ASP A 54 -8.49 17.02 0.66
C ASP A 54 -7.23 16.48 -0.03
N ARG A 55 -6.30 17.37 -0.38
CA ARG A 55 -5.01 16.97 -0.94
C ARG A 55 -4.13 16.38 0.15
N ILE A 56 -3.52 15.24 -0.12
CA ILE A 56 -2.55 14.59 0.76
C ILE A 56 -1.13 14.86 0.22
N SER A 57 -0.25 15.26 1.13
CA SER A 57 1.17 15.50 0.85
C SER A 57 2.02 14.63 1.74
N LEU A 58 3.22 14.32 1.24
CA LEU A 58 4.26 13.65 2.02
C LEU A 58 5.01 14.70 2.84
N ASP A 59 5.36 14.34 4.06
CA ASP A 59 6.27 15.06 4.95
C ASP A 59 7.66 14.42 4.92
N GLU A 60 8.65 15.12 5.50
CA GLU A 60 9.99 14.60 5.81
C GLU A 60 10.71 13.85 4.67
N ILE A 61 10.55 14.28 3.42
CA ILE A 61 11.28 13.69 2.27
C ILE A 61 12.78 13.95 2.45
N GLY A 62 13.58 12.88 2.40
CA GLY A 62 15.03 12.92 2.61
C GLY A 62 15.45 12.75 4.07
N HIS A 63 14.51 12.79 5.00
CA HIS A 63 14.73 12.62 6.43
C HIS A 63 14.19 11.28 6.92
N LEU A 64 14.76 10.77 8.02
CA LEU A 64 14.35 9.51 8.64
C LEU A 64 13.15 9.65 9.58
N LEU A 65 12.79 10.87 9.99
CA LEU A 65 11.68 11.12 10.92
C LEU A 65 10.33 10.57 10.43
N SER A 66 10.10 10.52 9.10
CA SER A 66 8.88 9.88 8.53
C SER A 66 8.82 8.36 8.71
N LEU A 67 9.93 7.72 9.09
CA LEU A 67 10.11 6.28 9.17
C LEU A 67 10.36 5.77 10.60
N GLU A 68 10.79 6.65 11.50
CA GLU A 68 11.17 6.32 12.89
C GLU A 68 9.94 6.11 13.77
N ASP A 69 9.04 7.09 13.87
CA ASP A 69 7.89 7.01 14.77
C ASP A 69 6.55 7.29 14.08
N MET A 70 5.91 6.20 13.66
CA MET A 70 4.57 6.28 13.07
C MET A 70 3.46 6.48 14.12
N PHE A 71 3.71 6.19 15.41
CA PHE A 71 2.70 6.17 16.48
C PHE A 71 2.94 7.24 17.56
N GLU A 72 3.73 8.27 17.28
CA GLU A 72 4.07 9.37 18.20
C GLU A 72 2.86 9.94 18.97
N GLU A 73 1.69 9.98 18.34
CA GLU A 73 0.45 10.50 18.93
C GLU A 73 -0.32 9.49 19.83
N TRP A 74 0.16 8.26 19.98
CA TRP A 74 -0.51 7.18 20.72
C TRP A 74 0.21 6.86 22.03
N PRO A 75 -0.32 7.30 23.19
CA PRO A 75 0.33 7.10 24.48
C PRO A 75 0.62 5.62 24.76
N GLY A 76 1.90 5.29 24.96
CA GLY A 76 2.36 3.93 25.30
C GLY A 76 2.44 2.97 24.12
N LYS A 77 2.38 3.47 22.87
CA LYS A 77 2.66 2.71 21.66
C LYS A 77 3.81 3.35 20.93
N THR A 78 4.90 2.62 20.73
CA THR A 78 6.00 3.05 19.88
C THR A 78 5.80 2.46 18.48
N GLY A 79 5.98 3.31 17.47
CA GLY A 79 5.72 3.01 16.07
C GLY A 79 6.93 2.55 15.31
N GLU A 80 7.75 1.73 15.96
CA GLU A 80 9.13 1.44 15.62
C GLU A 80 9.21 0.49 14.42
N VAL A 81 8.81 0.95 13.23
CA VAL A 81 8.86 0.12 12.02
C VAL A 81 10.29 0.00 11.52
N PHE A 82 11.06 1.09 11.58
CA PHE A 82 12.44 1.14 11.12
C PHE A 82 13.44 1.57 12.19
N GLU A 83 13.02 1.85 13.42
CA GLU A 83 13.87 2.42 14.47
C GLU A 83 15.11 1.56 14.74
N GLU A 84 14.97 0.27 15.07
CA GLU A 84 16.12 -0.62 15.34
C GLU A 84 17.11 -0.69 14.16
N MET A 85 16.60 -0.64 12.92
CA MET A 85 17.42 -0.62 11.72
C MET A 85 18.17 0.70 11.59
N ILE A 86 17.49 1.82 11.82
CA ILE A 86 18.05 3.16 11.78
C ILE A 86 19.12 3.33 12.88
N GLU A 87 18.85 2.88 14.10
CA GLU A 87 19.82 2.87 15.20
C GLU A 87 21.06 2.05 14.85
N SER A 88 20.87 0.86 14.27
CA SER A 88 21.98 0.00 13.83
C SER A 88 22.84 0.66 12.75
N LEU A 89 22.22 1.37 11.81
CA LEU A 89 22.92 2.11 10.76
C LEU A 89 23.62 3.35 11.33
N ALA A 90 22.98 4.08 12.24
CA ALA A 90 23.58 5.21 12.93
C ALA A 90 24.81 4.77 13.75
N ALA A 91 24.74 3.63 14.45
CA ALA A 91 25.87 3.03 15.15
C ALA A 91 27.01 2.62 14.21
N ALA A 92 26.70 2.29 12.94
CA ALA A 92 27.68 2.03 11.89
C ALA A 92 28.23 3.31 11.23
N GLY A 93 27.83 4.50 11.69
CA GLY A 93 28.33 5.80 11.23
C GLY A 93 27.52 6.44 10.10
N PHE A 94 26.31 5.95 9.82
CA PHE A 94 25.39 6.63 8.92
C PHE A 94 24.72 7.83 9.61
N GLU A 95 24.46 8.90 8.86
CA GLU A 95 23.90 10.14 9.37
C GLU A 95 22.65 10.53 8.56
N ASP A 96 21.56 10.86 9.26
CA ASP A 96 20.32 11.36 8.66
C ASP A 96 20.58 12.59 7.78
N ASN A 97 19.87 12.64 6.64
CA ASN A 97 19.95 13.69 5.63
C ASN A 97 21.38 13.99 5.13
N LYS A 98 22.29 13.03 5.24
CA LYS A 98 23.69 13.15 4.77
C LYS A 98 24.18 11.90 4.06
N THR A 99 24.13 10.76 4.75
CA THR A 99 24.58 9.47 4.21
C THR A 99 23.49 8.40 4.28
N LEU A 100 22.42 8.66 5.04
CA LEU A 100 21.20 7.87 5.10
C LEU A 100 20.00 8.80 4.90
N PHE A 101 19.07 8.40 4.03
CA PHE A 101 17.95 9.22 3.61
C PHE A 101 16.66 8.40 3.60
N GLY A 102 15.59 8.96 4.16
CA GLY A 102 14.24 8.42 4.04
C GLY A 102 13.59 8.84 2.72
N VAL A 103 12.90 7.91 2.06
CA VAL A 103 12.16 8.19 0.82
C VAL A 103 10.70 7.77 1.00
N PRO A 104 9.89 8.57 1.72
CA PRO A 104 8.48 8.27 1.88
C PRO A 104 7.75 8.38 0.54
N TYR A 105 6.64 7.65 0.41
CA TYR A 105 5.77 7.70 -0.76
C TYR A 105 4.31 7.49 -0.37
N ASP A 106 3.40 7.89 -1.26
CA ASP A 106 1.95 7.67 -1.04
C ASP A 106 1.61 6.21 -1.35
N TRP A 107 1.70 5.37 -0.33
CA TRP A 107 1.50 3.92 -0.39
C TRP A 107 0.06 3.50 -0.74
N ARG A 108 -0.90 4.43 -0.79
CA ARG A 108 -2.27 4.17 -1.27
C ARG A 108 -2.34 4.05 -2.79
N LYS A 109 -1.42 4.72 -3.50
CA LYS A 109 -1.38 4.81 -4.95
C LYS A 109 -0.39 3.80 -5.51
N SER A 110 -0.74 3.16 -6.62
CA SER A 110 0.19 2.31 -7.36
C SER A 110 1.37 3.12 -7.89
N VAL A 111 2.53 2.48 -7.91
CA VAL A 111 3.82 3.10 -8.24
C VAL A 111 3.88 3.43 -9.74
N GLY A 112 3.42 4.61 -10.13
CA GLY A 112 3.46 5.07 -11.53
C GLY A 112 4.51 6.14 -11.84
N LYS A 113 4.80 7.04 -10.89
CA LYS A 113 5.80 8.11 -11.01
C LYS A 113 6.39 8.39 -9.62
N PHE A 114 7.63 7.98 -9.38
CA PHE A 114 8.36 8.41 -8.19
C PHE A 114 8.91 9.83 -8.37
N ILE A 115 9.03 10.55 -7.26
CA ILE A 115 9.60 11.90 -7.21
C ILE A 115 11.12 11.79 -7.39
N THR A 116 11.66 12.45 -8.42
CA THR A 116 13.07 12.41 -8.83
C THR A 116 13.94 13.52 -8.19
N HIS A 117 13.82 13.76 -6.89
CA HIS A 117 14.59 14.82 -6.20
C HIS A 117 15.66 14.26 -5.25
N PHE A 118 16.73 13.66 -5.77
CA PHE A 118 17.92 13.33 -4.95
C PHE A 118 19.22 13.73 -5.66
N ASN A 119 19.56 15.02 -5.65
CA ASN A 119 20.84 15.47 -6.21
C ASN A 119 21.97 15.24 -5.19
N SER A 120 22.61 14.07 -5.22
CA SER A 120 23.86 13.85 -4.46
C SER A 120 25.07 14.17 -5.34
N ASN A 121 25.91 15.10 -4.90
CA ASN A 121 27.18 15.52 -5.51
C ASN A 121 28.16 14.34 -5.72
N GLY A 122 27.96 13.53 -6.77
CA GLY A 122 28.92 12.53 -7.26
C GLY A 122 29.15 11.30 -6.38
N THR A 123 28.41 11.11 -5.28
CA THR A 123 28.49 9.93 -4.41
C THR A 123 27.51 8.86 -4.91
N LYS A 124 27.96 7.60 -4.96
CA LYS A 124 27.09 6.45 -5.30
C LYS A 124 26.01 6.32 -4.22
N VAL A 125 24.74 6.33 -4.62
CA VAL A 125 23.59 6.20 -3.70
C VAL A 125 22.99 4.82 -3.92
N ASN A 126 22.86 4.03 -2.86
CA ASN A 126 22.05 2.82 -2.90
C ASN A 126 20.58 3.25 -2.83
N LEU A 127 19.86 3.14 -3.94
CA LEU A 127 18.46 3.53 -4.04
C LEU A 127 17.61 2.28 -4.30
N ASP A 128 16.46 2.18 -3.64
CA ASP A 128 15.43 1.20 -3.96
C ASP A 128 14.31 1.89 -4.80
N CYS A 129 14.25 1.49 -6.08
CA CYS A 129 13.19 1.64 -7.11
C CYS A 129 12.86 3.00 -7.82
N HIS A 130 12.20 2.89 -9.01
CA HIS A 130 12.50 3.53 -10.32
C HIS A 130 11.40 4.44 -10.94
N SER A 131 11.77 5.50 -11.73
CA SER A 131 11.41 5.72 -13.17
C SER A 131 11.63 7.16 -13.68
N HIS A 132 12.44 7.28 -14.74
CA HIS A 132 12.76 8.44 -15.59
C HIS A 132 13.51 9.65 -14.98
N GLY A 133 14.80 9.76 -15.30
CA GLY A 133 15.37 11.06 -15.68
C GLY A 133 16.53 11.64 -14.88
N SER A 134 17.26 10.85 -14.09
CA SER A 134 18.48 11.36 -13.46
C SER A 134 19.48 10.23 -13.26
N ASN A 135 20.72 10.46 -13.68
CA ASN A 135 21.85 9.53 -13.59
C ASN A 135 22.21 9.25 -12.12
N TYR A 136 21.38 8.47 -11.42
CA TYR A 136 21.68 7.98 -10.09
C TYR A 136 22.42 6.66 -10.23
N TYR A 137 23.64 6.62 -9.68
CA TYR A 137 24.48 5.43 -9.68
C TYR A 137 24.08 4.54 -8.50
N ILE A 138 23.14 3.64 -8.74
CA ILE A 138 22.73 2.61 -7.79
C ILE A 138 23.78 1.49 -7.80
N ASN A 139 24.47 1.29 -6.67
CA ASN A 139 25.47 0.24 -6.53
C ASN A 139 24.85 -1.07 -6.04
N THR A 140 23.99 -0.99 -5.03
CA THR A 140 23.40 -2.14 -4.37
C THR A 140 21.92 -1.90 -4.08
N VAL A 141 21.10 -2.94 -4.28
CA VAL A 141 19.69 -3.00 -3.87
C VAL A 141 19.52 -4.13 -2.86
N ILE A 142 18.91 -3.81 -1.72
CA ILE A 142 18.59 -4.76 -0.66
C ILE A 142 17.08 -4.73 -0.46
N THR A 143 16.40 -5.86 -0.68
CA THR A 143 14.96 -5.96 -0.45
C THR A 143 14.68 -6.83 0.77
N LEU A 144 13.75 -6.41 1.61
CA LEU A 144 13.27 -7.17 2.77
C LEU A 144 11.82 -7.56 2.53
N GLY A 145 11.54 -8.86 2.35
CA GLY A 145 10.17 -9.39 2.23
C GLY A 145 9.39 -8.90 1.00
N ALA A 146 10.07 -8.59 -0.11
CA ALA A 146 9.43 -8.01 -1.29
C ALA A 146 8.33 -8.93 -1.89
N PRO A 147 7.08 -8.45 -2.06
CA PRO A 147 5.98 -9.24 -2.58
C PRO A 147 5.98 -9.27 -4.13
N CYS A 148 7.06 -9.75 -4.74
CA CYS A 148 7.26 -9.73 -6.20
C CYS A 148 6.16 -10.45 -7.01
N GLY A 149 5.44 -11.40 -6.38
CA GLY A 149 4.31 -12.12 -6.98
C GLY A 149 2.94 -11.62 -6.55
N GLY A 150 2.86 -10.54 -5.78
CA GLY A 150 1.65 -10.16 -5.06
C GLY A 150 1.36 -11.09 -3.87
N SER A 151 0.30 -10.78 -3.14
CA SER A 151 -0.11 -11.52 -1.94
C SER A 151 -1.61 -11.75 -1.90
N VAL A 152 -2.08 -12.80 -1.22
CA VAL A 152 -3.52 -13.02 -1.00
C VAL A 152 -4.08 -12.03 0.04
N LYS A 153 -3.22 -11.53 0.95
CA LYS A 153 -3.62 -10.51 1.93
C LYS A 153 -4.03 -9.19 1.26
N SER A 154 -3.45 -8.82 0.11
CA SER A 154 -3.90 -7.65 -0.65
C SER A 154 -5.33 -7.81 -1.21
N LEU A 155 -5.70 -9.04 -1.62
CA LEU A 155 -7.08 -9.37 -1.98
C LEU A 155 -8.02 -9.26 -0.78
N LYS A 156 -7.63 -9.76 0.40
CA LYS A 156 -8.43 -9.63 1.64
C LYS A 156 -8.74 -8.16 1.93
N ALA A 157 -7.68 -7.34 2.02
CA ALA A 157 -7.78 -5.91 2.29
C ALA A 157 -8.70 -5.20 1.28
N PHE A 158 -8.59 -5.53 0.00
CA PHE A 158 -9.43 -4.93 -1.04
C PHE A 158 -10.89 -5.41 -1.01
N LEU A 159 -11.13 -6.69 -0.72
CA LEU A 159 -12.46 -7.31 -0.81
C LEU A 159 -13.32 -7.12 0.44
N SER A 160 -12.70 -7.09 1.62
CA SER A 160 -13.41 -7.06 2.91
C SER A 160 -12.74 -6.24 3.99
N GLY A 161 -11.62 -5.57 3.68
CA GLY A 161 -10.81 -4.89 4.68
C GLY A 161 -9.88 -5.85 5.44
N ASP A 162 -8.84 -5.25 5.99
CA ASP A 162 -7.84 -5.91 6.81
C ASP A 162 -7.40 -4.98 7.93
N ASN A 163 -7.78 -5.32 9.15
CA ASN A 163 -7.41 -4.64 10.39
C ASN A 163 -5.96 -4.89 10.85
N PHE A 164 -5.14 -5.57 10.04
CA PHE A 164 -3.75 -5.89 10.35
C PHE A 164 -3.57 -6.72 11.64
N ASP A 165 -4.61 -7.45 12.05
CA ASP A 165 -4.65 -8.19 13.31
C ASP A 165 -4.54 -7.29 14.56
N LEU A 166 -4.90 -6.00 14.42
CA LEU A 166 -4.90 -4.99 15.48
C LEU A 166 -6.33 -4.73 15.96
N SER A 167 -6.59 -4.99 17.24
CA SER A 167 -7.94 -4.94 17.83
C SER A 167 -8.61 -3.57 17.80
N PHE A 168 -7.84 -2.51 17.60
CA PHE A 168 -8.33 -1.14 17.49
C PHE A 168 -8.74 -0.74 16.07
N PHE A 169 -8.43 -1.56 15.06
CA PHE A 169 -8.92 -1.38 13.69
C PHE A 169 -10.11 -2.29 13.42
N ASN A 170 -11.12 -1.75 12.73
CA ASN A 170 -12.29 -2.49 12.27
C ASN A 170 -12.13 -2.83 10.78
N ASP A 171 -12.37 -4.08 10.40
CA ASP A 171 -12.33 -4.51 9.00
C ASP A 171 -13.29 -3.71 8.10
N ASP A 172 -14.51 -3.39 8.55
CA ASP A 172 -15.48 -2.60 7.77
C ASP A 172 -14.98 -1.17 7.51
N GLN A 173 -14.37 -0.56 8.52
CA GLN A 173 -13.77 0.76 8.40
C GLN A 173 -12.54 0.72 7.47
N MET A 174 -11.67 -0.28 7.65
CA MET A 174 -10.49 -0.46 6.80
C MET A 174 -10.90 -0.76 5.36
N PHE A 175 -11.98 -1.51 5.15
CA PHE A 175 -12.54 -1.76 3.83
C PHE A 175 -12.95 -0.47 3.12
N ASN A 176 -13.60 0.48 3.81
CA ASN A 176 -14.03 1.75 3.22
C ASN A 176 -12.88 2.54 2.58
N ILE A 177 -11.66 2.38 3.09
CA ILE A 177 -10.46 3.02 2.53
C ILE A 177 -9.67 2.08 1.63
N GLN A 178 -9.39 0.85 2.05
CA GLN A 178 -8.52 -0.11 1.36
C GLN A 178 -9.12 -0.54 0.02
N SER A 179 -10.44 -0.65 -0.09
CA SER A 179 -11.11 -0.93 -1.37
C SER A 179 -10.88 0.15 -2.44
N THR A 180 -10.39 1.33 -2.05
CA THR A 180 -10.03 2.43 -2.96
C THR A 180 -8.55 2.48 -3.35
N PHE A 181 -7.69 1.73 -2.65
CA PHE A 181 -6.24 1.80 -2.85
C PHE A 181 -5.79 1.03 -4.09
N THR A 182 -5.21 1.76 -5.05
CA THR A 182 -4.71 1.15 -6.29
C THR A 182 -3.42 0.38 -6.09
N SER A 183 -2.68 0.64 -5.01
CA SER A 183 -1.52 -0.16 -4.61
C SER A 183 -1.89 -1.61 -4.27
N LEU A 184 -3.03 -1.85 -3.61
CA LEU A 184 -3.51 -3.20 -3.30
C LEU A 184 -3.82 -3.99 -4.58
N VAL A 185 -4.48 -3.35 -5.54
CA VAL A 185 -4.75 -3.95 -6.86
C VAL A 185 -3.45 -4.28 -7.59
N HIS A 186 -2.43 -3.44 -7.49
CA HIS A 186 -1.11 -3.74 -8.04
C HIS A 186 -0.47 -4.98 -7.38
N LEU A 187 -0.78 -5.23 -6.11
CA LEU A 187 -0.26 -6.34 -5.31
C LEU A 187 -1.16 -7.60 -5.31
N PHE A 188 -2.22 -7.68 -6.12
CA PHE A 188 -2.93 -8.96 -6.27
C PHE A 188 -1.99 -10.06 -6.78
N PRO A 189 -2.25 -11.34 -6.45
CA PRO A 189 -1.48 -12.46 -6.95
C PRO A 189 -1.30 -12.43 -8.47
N SER A 190 -0.04 -12.55 -8.92
CA SER A 190 0.33 -12.52 -10.33
C SER A 190 0.39 -13.94 -10.91
N PRO A 191 -0.20 -14.20 -12.09
CA PRO A 191 -0.13 -15.51 -12.76
C PRO A 191 1.29 -15.88 -13.21
N LYS A 192 2.27 -14.97 -13.10
CA LYS A 192 3.69 -15.26 -13.34
C LYS A 192 4.34 -16.11 -12.24
N ILE A 193 3.79 -16.05 -11.02
CA ILE A 193 4.34 -16.74 -9.84
C ILE A 193 3.32 -17.74 -9.29
N TRP A 194 2.05 -17.34 -9.24
CA TRP A 194 0.96 -18.19 -8.76
C TRP A 194 0.39 -19.03 -9.90
N SER A 195 0.11 -20.30 -9.64
CA SER A 195 -0.46 -21.20 -10.65
C SER A 195 -1.87 -20.75 -11.03
N PRO A 196 -2.27 -20.83 -12.31
CA PRO A 196 -3.64 -20.59 -12.73
C PRO A 196 -4.64 -21.60 -12.14
N HIS A 197 -4.16 -22.68 -11.51
CA HIS A 197 -4.99 -23.65 -10.80
C HIS A 197 -5.10 -23.36 -9.29
N ASP A 198 -4.38 -22.35 -8.77
CA ASP A 198 -4.43 -21.99 -7.36
C ASP A 198 -5.75 -21.28 -7.05
N LYS A 199 -6.65 -22.00 -6.39
CA LYS A 199 -7.94 -21.48 -5.92
C LYS A 199 -7.72 -20.55 -4.73
N ILE A 200 -7.61 -19.26 -5.02
CA ILE A 200 -7.20 -18.24 -4.04
C ILE A 200 -8.38 -17.64 -3.32
N VAL A 201 -9.54 -17.53 -3.97
CA VAL A 201 -10.77 -17.04 -3.35
C VAL A 201 -11.90 -18.02 -3.60
N ASP A 202 -12.41 -18.62 -2.53
CA ASP A 202 -13.70 -19.30 -2.55
C ASP A 202 -14.75 -18.26 -2.15
N LEU A 203 -15.68 -17.96 -3.06
CA LEU A 203 -16.70 -16.94 -2.83
C LEU A 203 -18.08 -17.53 -3.09
N GLU A 204 -18.95 -17.47 -2.08
CA GLU A 204 -20.36 -17.80 -2.20
C GLU A 204 -21.20 -16.52 -2.38
N LEU A 205 -21.76 -16.35 -3.56
CA LEU A 205 -22.65 -15.22 -3.89
C LEU A 205 -24.00 -15.74 -4.35
N ASP A 206 -25.06 -15.25 -3.69
CA ASP A 206 -26.46 -15.57 -4.03
C ASP A 206 -26.74 -17.08 -4.08
N GLY A 207 -26.11 -17.86 -3.20
CA GLY A 207 -26.24 -19.33 -3.12
C GLY A 207 -25.38 -20.11 -4.14
N PHE A 208 -24.53 -19.44 -4.92
CA PHE A 208 -23.59 -20.07 -5.85
C PHE A 208 -22.15 -19.90 -5.36
N LYS A 209 -21.49 -21.03 -5.09
CA LYS A 209 -20.06 -21.06 -4.76
C LYS A 209 -19.21 -21.06 -6.03
N LYS A 210 -18.26 -20.14 -6.13
CA LYS A 210 -17.29 -20.07 -7.21
C LYS A 210 -15.88 -19.90 -6.66
N ASP A 211 -14.97 -20.70 -7.21
CA ASP A 211 -13.55 -20.59 -6.93
C ASP A 211 -12.92 -19.64 -7.96
N TYR A 212 -12.19 -18.63 -7.48
CA TYR A 212 -11.44 -17.69 -8.31
C TYR A 212 -9.95 -17.96 -8.19
N VAL A 213 -9.30 -17.95 -9.36
CA VAL A 213 -7.86 -18.15 -9.56
C VAL A 213 -7.21 -16.84 -10.04
N THR A 214 -5.88 -16.77 -10.10
CA THR A 214 -5.13 -15.53 -10.36
C THR A 214 -5.48 -14.80 -11.66
N ASP A 215 -5.73 -15.53 -12.73
CA ASP A 215 -6.08 -14.98 -14.05
C ASP A 215 -7.54 -14.46 -14.12
N GLN A 216 -8.35 -14.72 -13.09
CA GLN A 216 -9.77 -14.32 -13.03
C GLN A 216 -10.03 -13.07 -12.19
N SER A 217 -8.99 -12.28 -11.88
CA SER A 217 -9.13 -11.04 -11.10
C SER A 217 -10.16 -10.07 -11.70
N GLU A 218 -10.24 -9.97 -13.03
CA GLU A 218 -11.24 -9.14 -13.70
C GLU A 218 -12.67 -9.65 -13.49
N LEU A 219 -12.88 -10.95 -13.67
CA LEU A 219 -14.19 -11.59 -13.44
C LEU A 219 -14.63 -11.46 -11.98
N LEU A 220 -13.69 -11.54 -11.03
CA LEU A 220 -13.97 -11.31 -9.61
C LEU A 220 -14.51 -9.90 -9.42
N LEU A 221 -13.77 -8.88 -9.88
CA LEU A 221 -14.18 -7.47 -9.75
C LEU A 221 -15.54 -7.19 -10.41
N GLN A 222 -15.78 -7.71 -11.63
CA GLN A 222 -17.08 -7.57 -12.29
C GLN A 222 -18.21 -8.16 -11.45
N ARG A 223 -18.00 -9.35 -10.87
CA ARG A 223 -19.04 -10.05 -10.11
C ARG A 223 -19.42 -9.32 -8.83
N ILE A 224 -18.46 -8.67 -8.18
CA ILE A 224 -18.69 -7.87 -6.97
C ILE A 224 -19.06 -6.41 -7.30
N GLY A 225 -19.32 -6.09 -8.58
CA GLY A 225 -19.74 -4.76 -9.01
C GLY A 225 -18.66 -3.68 -8.89
N ARG A 226 -17.38 -4.06 -8.95
CA ARG A 226 -16.24 -3.14 -8.88
C ARG A 226 -15.74 -2.77 -10.26
N ASN A 227 -15.23 -1.54 -10.38
CA ASN A 227 -14.69 -1.04 -11.63
C ASN A 227 -13.42 -1.83 -12.02
N THR A 228 -13.47 -2.54 -13.14
CA THR A 228 -12.35 -3.36 -13.63
C THR A 228 -11.21 -2.55 -14.24
N ARG A 229 -11.43 -1.28 -14.62
CA ARG A 229 -10.38 -0.43 -15.21
C ARG A 229 -9.23 -0.17 -14.25
N ILE A 230 -9.44 -0.31 -12.94
CA ILE A 230 -8.38 -0.28 -11.94
C ILE A 230 -7.29 -1.35 -12.22
N LEU A 231 -7.64 -2.46 -12.88
CA LEU A 231 -6.70 -3.50 -13.32
C LEU A 231 -5.87 -3.08 -14.55
N GLN A 232 -6.36 -2.16 -15.38
CA GLN A 232 -5.58 -1.65 -16.52
C GLN A 232 -4.36 -0.86 -16.02
N GLY A 233 -4.52 -0.10 -14.94
CA GLY A 233 -3.42 0.58 -14.25
C GLY A 233 -2.34 -0.40 -13.79
N ARG A 234 -2.73 -1.56 -13.26
CA ARG A 234 -1.80 -2.65 -12.91
C ARG A 234 -1.04 -3.16 -14.13
N GLN A 235 -1.73 -3.50 -15.23
CA GLN A 235 -1.09 -4.06 -16.43
C GLN A 235 -0.03 -3.12 -17.03
N ASN A 236 -0.33 -1.82 -17.12
CA ASN A 236 0.61 -0.81 -17.62
C ASN A 236 1.88 -0.72 -16.75
N LEU A 237 1.75 -0.89 -15.43
CA LEU A 237 2.89 -0.87 -14.51
C LEU A 237 3.67 -2.18 -14.53
N THR A 238 2.99 -3.33 -14.59
CA THR A 238 3.63 -4.66 -14.61
C THR A 238 4.53 -4.83 -15.85
N ASN A 239 4.09 -4.36 -17.01
CA ASN A 239 4.88 -4.41 -18.25
C ASN A 239 6.16 -3.55 -18.15
N ASN A 240 6.13 -2.48 -17.36
CA ASN A 240 7.29 -1.62 -17.13
C ASN A 240 8.22 -2.15 -16.03
N SER A 241 7.69 -2.90 -15.04
CA SER A 241 8.47 -3.43 -13.91
C SER A 241 9.27 -4.68 -14.25
N ASP A 242 8.82 -5.52 -15.19
CA ASP A 242 9.57 -6.72 -15.62
C ASP A 242 10.95 -6.38 -16.21
N GLY A 243 11.07 -5.19 -16.81
CA GLY A 243 12.34 -4.67 -17.29
C GLY A 243 13.31 -4.29 -16.17
N LEU A 244 12.84 -4.02 -14.94
CA LEU A 244 13.68 -3.54 -13.84
C LEU A 244 14.57 -4.62 -13.26
N ILE A 245 14.04 -5.82 -13.05
CA ILE A 245 14.85 -6.91 -12.48
C ILE A 245 15.85 -7.43 -13.52
N ASN A 246 15.47 -7.43 -14.80
CA ASN A 246 16.27 -8.03 -15.86
C ASN A 246 17.28 -7.06 -16.52
N ASN A 247 17.01 -5.74 -16.55
CA ASN A 247 17.87 -4.77 -17.25
C ASN A 247 18.85 -4.00 -16.35
N THR A 248 18.94 -4.29 -15.05
CA THR A 248 19.89 -3.63 -14.14
C THR A 248 21.24 -4.36 -14.12
N VAL A 249 21.92 -4.42 -15.27
CA VAL A 249 23.27 -4.99 -15.36
C VAL A 249 24.24 -4.13 -14.52
N GLY A 250 25.00 -4.74 -13.63
CA GLY A 250 26.01 -4.07 -12.80
C GLY A 250 25.54 -3.60 -11.41
N ILE A 251 24.25 -3.79 -11.06
CA ILE A 251 23.75 -3.54 -9.70
C ILE A 251 23.85 -4.82 -8.87
N GLN A 252 24.47 -4.74 -7.70
CA GLN A 252 24.50 -5.83 -6.71
C GLN A 252 23.11 -5.97 -6.06
N LYS A 253 22.61 -7.20 -5.90
CA LYS A 253 21.25 -7.44 -5.39
C LYS A 253 21.27 -8.41 -4.23
N HIS A 254 20.61 -8.06 -3.13
CA HIS A 254 20.39 -8.94 -1.99
C HIS A 254 18.89 -9.03 -1.69
N PHE A 255 18.34 -10.23 -1.80
CA PHE A 255 16.92 -10.49 -1.56
C PHE A 255 16.77 -11.30 -0.28
N PHE A 256 16.22 -10.68 0.77
CA PHE A 256 15.88 -11.36 2.01
C PHE A 256 14.38 -11.59 2.07
N TYR A 257 13.97 -12.79 2.45
CA TYR A 257 12.56 -13.14 2.63
C TYR A 257 12.40 -14.10 3.81
N GLY A 258 11.31 -13.91 4.55
CA GLY A 258 10.94 -14.82 5.64
C GLY A 258 10.36 -16.13 5.10
N VAL A 259 10.65 -17.23 5.79
CA VAL A 259 10.09 -18.55 5.51
C VAL A 259 9.54 -19.16 6.80
N ALA A 260 8.67 -20.17 6.66
CA ALA A 260 8.07 -20.90 7.79
C ALA A 260 7.24 -20.03 8.78
N VAL A 261 6.61 -18.96 8.27
CA VAL A 261 5.64 -18.15 9.01
C VAL A 261 4.26 -18.37 8.41
N TYR A 262 3.24 -18.50 9.26
CA TYR A 262 1.85 -18.62 8.81
C TYR A 262 1.49 -17.44 7.89
N THR A 263 1.12 -17.77 6.65
CA THR A 263 0.83 -16.80 5.61
C THR A 263 -0.51 -17.14 4.97
N THR A 264 -1.37 -16.15 4.78
CA THR A 264 -2.65 -16.35 4.10
C THR A 264 -2.42 -16.72 2.64
N THR A 265 -2.92 -17.87 2.23
CA THR A 265 -2.81 -18.39 0.85
C THR A 265 -4.17 -18.57 0.16
N LYS A 266 -5.26 -18.50 0.94
CA LYS A 266 -6.63 -18.67 0.45
C LYS A 266 -7.61 -17.88 1.30
N LEU A 267 -8.61 -17.29 0.65
CA LEU A 267 -9.75 -16.62 1.28
C LEU A 267 -11.01 -17.44 1.06
N ASN A 268 -11.85 -17.53 2.09
CA ASN A 268 -13.12 -18.24 2.02
C ASN A 268 -14.23 -17.34 2.56
N TYR A 269 -15.13 -16.92 1.66
CA TYR A 269 -16.26 -16.07 1.95
C TYR A 269 -17.56 -16.85 1.78
N ASN A 270 -18.22 -17.12 2.90
CA ASN A 270 -19.53 -17.79 2.96
C ASN A 270 -20.70 -16.78 3.08
N CYS A 271 -20.43 -15.49 2.88
CA CYS A 271 -21.37 -14.40 3.02
C CYS A 271 -21.19 -13.38 1.90
N GLN A 272 -22.19 -12.52 1.71
CA GLN A 272 -22.04 -11.40 0.78
C GLN A 272 -20.93 -10.47 1.26
N LEU A 273 -20.04 -10.11 0.34
CA LEU A 273 -18.99 -9.13 0.58
C LEU A 273 -19.60 -7.75 0.87
N PRO A 274 -18.92 -6.91 1.67
CA PRO A 274 -19.33 -5.53 1.88
C PRO A 274 -19.47 -4.79 0.54
N LYS A 275 -20.47 -3.91 0.42
CA LYS A 275 -20.80 -3.19 -0.82
C LYS A 275 -20.17 -1.81 -0.88
#